data_AF-A0A1G2QYZ6-F1
#
_entry.id   AF-A0A1G2QYZ6-F1
#
_cell.length_a   1.000
_cell.length_b   1.000
_cell.length_c   1.000
_cell.angle_alpha   90.00
_cell.angle_beta   90.00
_cell.angle_gamma   90.00
#
_symmetry.space_group_name_H-M   'P 1'
#
loop_
_entity.id
_entity.type
_entity.pdbx_description
1 polymer ?
#
loop_
_entity_poly.entity_id
_entity_poly.type
_entity_poly.pdbx_seq_one_letter_code
_entity_poly.pdbx_strand_id
1 'polypeptide(L)'
;MAVFLIPFLIILGIFAFEARDELVGRLDFLLPDFRLPVRESEPSAAAPPQQSILRQGPPEAPSPPLQEQGANVYADWIEISSVRRQDPYLITLRTDIPKGSELILTGWSLESRVQTFKVPQGVKLVPAGLDGAVFAPIVLEWGDSVKISGAQNPFKPKFSFRPNACFGYLKETTEFPVSVPSSCPSDIPKIEGVSHLSPACQDFILDFDRCKEPPPYPATSSFANDLQCKNFYENLKFQLSYAGCVKTHKTEDDFFDNEWHIYVNEEERLIRSTHDRILLKDPDGVIIDEYVY
;
A
#
# COMPACT_ATOMS: atom_id res chain seq x y z
N MET A 1 26.73 36.18 55.07
CA MET A 1 25.52 36.91 55.50
C MET A 1 24.52 36.90 54.34
N ALA A 2 23.32 36.36 54.59
CA ALA A 2 22.07 36.34 53.80
C ALA A 2 22.17 35.83 52.34
N VAL A 3 21.66 34.67 51.90
CA VAL A 3 20.44 33.88 52.20
C VAL A 3 19.16 34.73 52.21
N PHE A 4 18.40 34.66 51.12
CA PHE A 4 16.95 34.84 51.16
C PHE A 4 16.25 33.67 50.48
N LEU A 5 15.34 33.10 51.27
CA LEU A 5 14.52 31.92 51.08
C LEU A 5 13.05 32.38 51.01
N ILE A 6 12.27 31.75 50.10
CA ILE A 6 10.86 31.30 50.28
C ILE A 6 9.78 32.42 50.35
N PRO A 7 8.44 32.20 50.12
CA PRO A 7 7.61 31.03 49.72
C PRO A 7 6.71 31.30 48.46
N PHE A 8 6.04 30.39 47.72
CA PHE A 8 5.09 29.26 47.97
C PHE A 8 3.77 29.59 48.72
N LEU A 9 2.63 29.62 48.01
CA LEU A 9 1.27 29.20 48.45
C LEU A 9 0.25 29.65 47.37
N ILE A 10 -0.28 28.76 46.52
CA ILE A 10 -1.48 27.89 46.68
C ILE A 10 -2.80 28.70 46.74
N ILE A 11 -3.70 28.42 45.79
CA ILE A 11 -5.13 28.02 45.96
C ILE A 11 -5.62 27.63 44.54
N LEU A 12 -5.85 26.35 44.23
CA LEU A 12 -7.02 25.51 44.56
C LEU A 12 -8.34 25.95 43.90
N GLY A 13 -8.77 25.15 42.92
CA GLY A 13 -10.13 25.01 42.42
C GLY A 13 -10.14 23.76 41.54
N ILE A 14 -10.15 22.54 42.08
CA ILE A 14 -11.23 21.80 42.75
C ILE A 14 -12.53 21.75 41.94
N PHE A 15 -12.64 20.62 41.22
CA PHE A 15 -13.74 19.66 41.16
C PHE A 15 -15.03 19.94 40.36
N ALA A 16 -15.36 18.87 39.65
CA ALA A 16 -16.69 18.35 39.31
C ALA A 16 -17.40 18.98 38.11
N PHE A 17 -17.42 18.23 37.00
CA PHE A 17 -18.70 17.94 36.36
C PHE A 17 -18.76 16.48 35.93
N GLU A 18 -19.84 15.86 36.37
CA GLU A 18 -20.20 14.46 36.23
C GLU A 18 -20.52 14.06 34.79
N ALA A 19 -20.35 12.77 34.54
CA ALA A 19 -20.95 12.07 33.43
C ALA A 19 -22.48 12.12 33.49
N ARG A 20 -23.12 12.37 32.35
CA ARG A 20 -24.39 11.72 32.00
C ARG A 20 -24.69 11.81 30.51
N ASP A 21 -25.07 10.65 29.98
CA ASP A 21 -25.78 10.43 28.72
C ASP A 21 -26.86 11.47 28.45
N GLU A 22 -26.93 11.93 27.20
CA GLU A 22 -28.16 12.06 26.39
C GLU A 22 -27.84 12.92 25.17
N LEU A 23 -27.66 12.30 23.99
CA LEU A 23 -28.17 12.84 22.71
C LEU A 23 -28.04 11.80 21.58
N VAL A 24 -28.78 10.69 21.69
CA VAL A 24 -29.14 9.91 20.49
C VAL A 24 -30.45 10.50 19.98
N GLY A 25 -30.32 11.31 18.93
CA GLY A 25 -31.45 11.83 18.18
C GLY A 25 -32.27 10.69 17.58
N ARG A 26 -33.56 10.69 17.92
CA ARG A 26 -34.65 9.98 17.25
C ARG A 26 -34.54 10.09 15.72
N LEU A 27 -34.43 8.93 15.06
CA LEU A 27 -34.90 8.72 13.70
C LEU A 27 -35.89 7.55 13.77
N ASP A 28 -37.17 7.89 13.95
CA ASP A 28 -38.29 6.96 13.87
C ASP A 28 -38.47 6.54 12.40
N PHE A 29 -37.83 5.44 12.00
CA PHE A 29 -38.19 4.72 10.78
C PHE A 29 -39.35 3.77 11.09
N LEU A 30 -40.54 4.13 10.61
CA LEU A 30 -41.71 3.27 10.56
C LEU A 30 -41.43 2.12 9.58
N LEU A 31 -41.23 0.91 10.10
CA LEU A 31 -41.28 -0.34 9.34
C LEU A 31 -42.65 -1.01 9.54
N PRO A 32 -43.34 -1.44 8.48
CA PRO A 32 -44.60 -2.16 8.59
C PRO A 32 -44.41 -3.61 9.06
N ASP A 33 -45.24 -4.02 10.01
CA ASP A 33 -45.40 -5.40 10.47
C ASP A 33 -45.80 -6.34 9.32
N PHE A 34 -44.86 -7.16 8.84
CA PHE A 34 -45.18 -8.33 8.04
C PHE A 34 -45.35 -9.55 8.96
N ARG A 35 -46.58 -9.81 9.39
CA ARG A 35 -46.99 -11.10 9.97
C ARG A 35 -47.13 -12.12 8.85
N LEU A 36 -46.23 -13.11 8.81
CA LEU A 36 -46.41 -14.31 8.01
C LEU A 36 -47.23 -15.35 8.79
N PRO A 37 -48.20 -16.03 8.16
CA PRO A 37 -49.00 -17.05 8.82
C PRO A 37 -48.20 -18.35 9.01
N VAL A 38 -48.22 -18.85 10.23
CA VAL A 38 -47.80 -20.21 10.59
C VAL A 38 -48.78 -21.19 9.95
N ARG A 39 -48.26 -22.11 9.12
CA ARG A 39 -49.03 -23.24 8.59
C ARG A 39 -48.47 -24.53 9.17
N GLU A 40 -49.22 -25.08 10.11
CA GLU A 40 -49.03 -26.40 10.70
C GLU A 40 -49.80 -27.42 9.85
N SER A 41 -49.13 -28.49 9.42
CA SER A 41 -49.79 -29.71 8.92
C SER A 41 -48.85 -30.91 9.00
N GLU A 42 -49.10 -31.72 10.03
CA GLU A 42 -49.20 -33.19 10.13
C GLU A 42 -48.23 -34.19 9.44
N PRO A 43 -48.04 -35.38 10.05
CA PRO A 43 -46.93 -36.29 9.77
C PRO A 43 -47.25 -37.30 8.66
N SER A 44 -46.29 -37.51 7.76
CA SER A 44 -46.37 -38.50 6.68
C SER A 44 -45.64 -39.80 7.04
N ALA A 45 -46.29 -40.91 6.69
CA ALA A 45 -45.99 -42.27 7.08
C ALA A 45 -44.71 -42.85 6.46
N ALA A 46 -44.14 -43.80 7.20
CA ALA A 46 -42.94 -44.56 6.87
C ALA A 46 -43.11 -45.43 5.60
N ALA A 47 -42.08 -45.41 4.75
CA ALA A 47 -41.89 -46.32 3.63
C ALA A 47 -40.72 -47.31 3.91
N PRO A 48 -40.78 -48.55 3.41
CA PRO A 48 -39.83 -49.62 3.74
C PRO A 48 -38.49 -49.53 2.99
N PRO A 49 -37.42 -50.18 3.50
CA PRO A 49 -36.06 -50.05 2.98
C PRO A 49 -35.86 -50.83 1.67
N GLN A 50 -35.41 -50.14 0.62
CA GLN A 50 -34.85 -50.78 -0.57
C GLN A 50 -33.36 -51.02 -0.39
N GLN A 51 -32.95 -52.29 -0.46
CA GLN A 51 -31.55 -52.72 -0.50
C GLN A 51 -30.96 -52.36 -1.86
N SER A 52 -30.03 -51.39 -1.86
CA SER A 52 -29.18 -51.08 -3.01
C SER A 52 -28.02 -52.07 -3.08
N ILE A 53 -28.07 -52.96 -4.05
CA ILE A 53 -26.99 -53.87 -4.41
C ILE A 53 -25.84 -53.05 -5.01
N LEU A 54 -24.69 -53.04 -4.31
CA LEU A 54 -23.41 -52.54 -4.80
C LEU A 54 -23.00 -53.28 -6.08
N ARG A 55 -23.08 -52.62 -7.24
CA ARG A 55 -22.29 -52.98 -8.41
C ARG A 55 -20.99 -52.17 -8.36
N GLN A 56 -19.88 -52.84 -8.07
CA GLN A 56 -18.56 -52.28 -8.27
C GLN A 56 -18.34 -52.11 -9.79
N GLY A 57 -18.17 -50.86 -10.23
CA GLY A 57 -17.71 -50.57 -11.58
C GLY A 57 -16.24 -51.00 -11.77
N PRO A 58 -15.77 -51.10 -13.02
CA PRO A 58 -14.36 -51.39 -13.32
C PRO A 58 -13.43 -50.38 -12.64
N PRO A 59 -12.21 -50.78 -12.24
CA PRO A 59 -11.26 -49.87 -11.62
C PRO A 59 -11.01 -48.68 -12.56
N GLU A 60 -11.33 -47.50 -12.04
CA GLU A 60 -11.05 -46.22 -12.68
C GLU A 60 -9.53 -46.13 -12.90
N ALA A 61 -9.12 -45.97 -14.15
CA ALA A 61 -7.73 -45.74 -14.48
C ALA A 61 -7.24 -44.50 -13.70
N PRO A 62 -6.02 -44.49 -13.16
CA PRO A 62 -5.52 -43.34 -12.43
C PRO A 62 -5.54 -42.11 -13.34
N SER A 63 -6.35 -41.13 -12.94
CA SER A 63 -6.33 -39.79 -13.51
C SER A 63 -4.90 -39.25 -13.45
N PRO A 64 -4.39 -38.59 -14.49
CA PRO A 64 -3.12 -37.87 -14.39
C PRO A 64 -3.17 -36.92 -13.18
N PRO A 65 -2.09 -36.75 -12.41
CA PRO A 65 -2.11 -35.86 -11.26
C PRO A 65 -2.38 -34.42 -11.73
N LEU A 66 -3.42 -33.80 -11.17
CA LEU A 66 -3.76 -32.38 -11.37
C LEU A 66 -2.63 -31.40 -10.97
N GLN A 67 -1.52 -31.89 -10.40
CA GLN A 67 -0.42 -31.08 -9.87
C GLN A 67 0.56 -30.53 -10.92
N GLU A 68 0.59 -31.07 -12.14
CA GLU A 68 1.57 -30.62 -13.15
C GLU A 68 1.10 -29.40 -13.98
N GLN A 69 -0.19 -29.04 -13.94
CA GLN A 69 -0.74 -28.04 -14.86
C GLN A 69 -0.48 -26.58 -14.43
N GLY A 70 -0.34 -26.30 -13.13
CA GLY A 70 -0.06 -24.95 -12.62
C GLY A 70 1.41 -24.54 -12.71
N ALA A 71 2.33 -25.44 -12.36
CA ALA A 71 3.78 -25.21 -12.42
C ALA A 71 4.23 -24.80 -13.84
N ASN A 72 3.70 -25.49 -14.85
CA ASN A 72 4.11 -25.28 -16.24
C ASN A 72 3.62 -23.95 -16.84
N VAL A 73 2.58 -23.32 -16.28
CA VAL A 73 2.04 -22.07 -16.83
C VAL A 73 2.81 -20.85 -16.32
N TYR A 74 3.17 -20.83 -15.03
CA TYR A 74 3.78 -19.66 -14.41
C TYR A 74 5.29 -19.75 -14.22
N ALA A 75 5.91 -20.93 -14.34
CA ALA A 75 7.37 -21.08 -14.18
C ALA A 75 8.15 -20.20 -15.17
N ASP A 76 7.62 -19.99 -16.38
CA ASP A 76 8.24 -19.10 -17.36
C ASP A 76 7.90 -17.62 -17.14
N TRP A 77 6.92 -17.31 -16.27
CA TRP A 77 6.42 -15.94 -16.07
C TRP A 77 7.08 -15.23 -14.90
N ILE A 78 7.51 -15.96 -13.87
CA ILE A 78 8.04 -15.36 -12.65
C ILE A 78 9.09 -16.26 -11.99
N GLU A 79 10.20 -15.65 -11.59
CA GLU A 79 11.31 -16.33 -10.92
C GLU A 79 11.92 -15.45 -9.83
N ILE A 80 12.60 -16.06 -8.86
CA ILE A 80 13.46 -15.41 -7.90
C ILE A 80 14.79 -15.10 -8.58
N SER A 81 14.91 -13.90 -9.13
CA SER A 81 16.11 -13.47 -9.85
C SER A 81 17.33 -13.21 -8.97
N SER A 82 17.13 -12.77 -7.72
CA SER A 82 18.25 -12.50 -6.80
C SER A 82 17.82 -12.42 -5.34
N VAL A 83 18.79 -12.70 -4.46
CA VAL A 83 18.64 -12.59 -3.00
C VAL A 83 19.85 -11.86 -2.41
N ARG A 84 19.62 -10.63 -1.93
CA ARG A 84 20.58 -9.89 -1.10
C ARG A 84 20.38 -10.27 0.36
N ARG A 85 21.45 -10.77 0.98
CA ARG A 85 21.39 -11.42 2.29
C ARG A 85 21.75 -10.50 3.45
N GLN A 86 22.44 -9.40 3.20
CA GLN A 86 22.76 -8.39 4.22
C GLN A 86 21.46 -7.80 4.78
N ASP A 87 21.45 -7.40 6.06
CA ASP A 87 20.32 -6.70 6.64
C ASP A 87 20.25 -5.24 6.13
N PRO A 88 19.06 -4.76 5.70
CA PRO A 88 17.85 -5.54 5.44
C PRO A 88 17.96 -6.37 4.16
N TYR A 89 17.50 -7.62 4.23
CA TYR A 89 17.51 -8.50 3.06
C TYR A 89 16.55 -8.02 1.99
N LEU A 90 16.84 -8.40 0.75
CA LEU A 90 16.01 -8.09 -0.40
C LEU A 90 15.95 -9.30 -1.33
N ILE A 91 14.74 -9.77 -1.60
CA ILE A 91 14.45 -10.78 -2.62
C ILE A 91 13.86 -10.04 -3.82
N THR A 92 14.37 -10.30 -5.02
CA THR A 92 13.84 -9.70 -6.24
C THR A 92 13.24 -10.76 -7.12
N LEU A 93 11.95 -10.61 -7.43
CA LEU A 93 11.28 -11.43 -8.42
C LEU A 93 11.34 -10.71 -9.76
N ARG A 94 11.84 -11.41 -10.78
CA ARG A 94 11.80 -10.96 -12.18
C ARG A 94 10.60 -11.61 -12.82
N THR A 95 9.89 -10.86 -13.67
CA THR A 95 8.80 -11.40 -14.45
C THR A 95 9.09 -11.33 -15.94
N ASP A 96 8.52 -12.28 -16.68
CA ASP A 96 8.44 -12.30 -18.15
C ASP A 96 6.99 -12.60 -18.58
N ILE A 97 6.05 -11.85 -17.98
CA ILE A 97 4.62 -12.02 -18.24
C ILE A 97 4.31 -11.55 -19.66
N PRO A 98 3.65 -12.37 -20.51
CA PRO A 98 3.29 -11.98 -21.86
C PRO A 98 2.45 -10.69 -21.90
N LYS A 99 2.67 -9.86 -22.93
CA LYS A 99 1.91 -8.61 -23.10
C LYS A 99 0.41 -8.89 -23.21
N GLY A 100 -0.39 -8.21 -22.38
CA GLY A 100 -1.85 -8.39 -22.31
C GLY A 100 -2.29 -9.51 -21.35
N SER A 101 -1.34 -10.17 -20.68
CA SER A 101 -1.62 -11.08 -19.57
C SER A 101 -1.37 -10.39 -18.23
N GLU A 102 -2.03 -10.91 -17.20
CA GLU A 102 -1.92 -10.44 -15.82
C GLU A 102 -1.63 -11.63 -14.90
N LEU A 103 -0.81 -11.39 -13.88
CA LEU A 103 -0.52 -12.36 -12.83
C LEU A 103 -0.90 -11.80 -11.46
N ILE A 104 -1.84 -12.44 -10.78
CA ILE A 104 -2.21 -12.05 -9.41
C ILE A 104 -1.21 -12.70 -8.44
N LEU A 105 -0.32 -11.88 -7.86
CA LEU A 105 0.70 -12.33 -6.91
C LEU A 105 0.16 -12.44 -5.48
N THR A 106 -0.89 -11.70 -5.12
CA THR A 106 -1.48 -11.79 -3.78
C THR A 106 -1.89 -13.23 -3.47
N GLY A 107 -1.48 -13.72 -2.31
CA GLY A 107 -1.74 -15.08 -1.86
C GLY A 107 -0.65 -16.09 -2.20
N TRP A 108 0.29 -15.76 -3.09
CA TRP A 108 1.51 -16.54 -3.30
C TRP A 108 2.36 -16.55 -2.03
N SER A 109 3.24 -17.53 -1.89
CA SER A 109 4.11 -17.64 -0.73
C SER A 109 5.58 -17.80 -1.08
N LEU A 110 6.43 -17.20 -0.24
CA LEU A 110 7.85 -17.48 -0.16
C LEU A 110 8.10 -18.32 1.07
N GLU A 111 8.61 -19.53 0.88
CA GLU A 111 8.91 -20.47 1.96
C GLU A 111 10.41 -20.69 2.06
N SER A 112 10.97 -20.39 3.22
CA SER A 112 12.36 -20.69 3.55
C SER A 112 12.44 -21.79 4.61
N ARG A 113 13.65 -22.10 5.08
CA ARG A 113 13.85 -22.96 6.25
C ARG A 113 13.50 -22.30 7.59
N VAL A 114 13.17 -21.01 7.59
CA VAL A 114 12.85 -20.24 8.80
C VAL A 114 11.34 -20.11 8.93
N GLN A 115 10.69 -19.54 7.91
CA GLN A 115 9.25 -19.29 7.93
C GLN A 115 8.68 -19.21 6.51
N THR A 116 7.35 -19.15 6.45
CA THR A 116 6.59 -18.93 5.21
C THR A 116 5.99 -17.53 5.25
N PHE A 117 6.33 -16.71 4.26
CA PHE A 117 5.72 -15.41 4.06
C PHE A 117 4.67 -15.50 2.96
N LYS A 118 3.44 -15.06 3.25
CA LYS A 118 2.36 -14.97 2.25
C LYS A 118 2.26 -13.54 1.74
N VAL A 119 2.28 -13.37 0.42
CA VAL A 119 2.18 -12.06 -0.22
C VAL A 119 0.82 -11.43 0.09
N PRO A 120 0.78 -10.26 0.76
CA PRO A 120 -0.48 -9.62 1.12
C PRO A 120 -1.11 -8.90 -0.09
N GLN A 121 -2.23 -8.23 0.16
CA GLN A 121 -2.71 -7.16 -0.71
C GLN A 121 -1.77 -5.95 -0.67
N GLY A 122 -1.88 -5.08 -1.67
CA GLY A 122 -1.10 -3.86 -1.78
C GLY A 122 -1.93 -2.64 -2.14
N VAL A 123 -1.27 -1.48 -2.13
CA VAL A 123 -1.85 -0.18 -2.46
C VAL A 123 -1.21 0.30 -3.76
N LYS A 124 -1.96 0.22 -4.87
CA LYS A 124 -1.44 0.65 -6.19
C LYS A 124 -1.18 2.15 -6.23
N LEU A 125 -2.08 2.96 -5.66
CA LEU A 125 -1.94 4.41 -5.55
C LEU A 125 -1.91 4.82 -4.09
N VAL A 126 -0.73 5.24 -3.61
CA VAL A 126 -0.57 5.75 -2.24
C VAL A 126 -1.32 7.07 -2.11
N PRO A 127 -2.23 7.24 -1.14
CA PRO A 127 -2.95 8.49 -0.94
C PRO A 127 -2.05 9.55 -0.31
N ALA A 128 -2.29 10.82 -0.62
CA ALA A 128 -1.41 11.91 -0.19
C ALA A 128 -1.37 12.16 1.32
N GLY A 129 -2.41 11.76 2.06
CA GLY A 129 -2.46 11.83 3.51
C GLY A 129 -2.15 10.51 4.22
N LEU A 130 -1.78 9.45 3.48
CA LEU A 130 -1.64 8.06 3.94
C LEU A 130 -2.92 7.42 4.55
N ASP A 131 -3.92 8.23 4.90
CA ASP A 131 -5.28 7.83 5.23
C ASP A 131 -6.07 7.46 3.96
N GLY A 132 -6.97 6.48 4.09
CA GLY A 132 -7.83 6.05 2.99
C GLY A 132 -7.12 5.19 1.94
N ALA A 133 -6.00 4.54 2.30
CA ALA A 133 -5.34 3.58 1.44
C ALA A 133 -6.30 2.45 1.03
N VAL A 134 -6.43 2.22 -0.28
CA VAL A 134 -7.29 1.17 -0.83
C VAL A 134 -6.44 -0.06 -1.10
N PHE A 135 -6.66 -1.10 -0.29
CA PHE A 135 -6.00 -2.39 -0.45
C PHE A 135 -6.67 -3.19 -1.56
N ALA A 136 -5.86 -3.67 -2.49
CA ALA A 136 -6.28 -4.50 -3.62
C ALA A 136 -5.27 -5.63 -3.86
N PRO A 137 -5.64 -6.67 -4.61
CA PRO A 137 -4.67 -7.67 -5.06
C PRO A 137 -3.50 -7.01 -5.79
N ILE A 138 -2.29 -7.49 -5.51
CA ILE A 138 -1.07 -7.16 -6.25
C ILE A 138 -1.17 -7.92 -7.58
N VAL A 139 -1.39 -7.16 -8.64
CA VAL A 139 -1.43 -7.65 -10.02
C VAL A 139 -0.16 -7.19 -10.72
N LEU A 140 0.52 -8.14 -11.37
CA LEU A 140 1.71 -7.92 -12.16
C LEU A 140 1.34 -7.97 -13.65
N GLU A 141 1.88 -7.00 -14.39
CA GLU A 141 1.72 -6.87 -15.84
C GLU A 141 3.08 -7.02 -16.54
N TRP A 142 3.08 -6.98 -17.87
CA TRP A 142 4.31 -7.05 -18.66
C TRP A 142 5.33 -5.99 -18.22
N GLY A 143 6.55 -6.44 -17.92
CA GLY A 143 7.65 -5.59 -17.50
C GLY A 143 7.71 -5.30 -16.01
N ASP A 144 6.72 -5.72 -15.22
CA ASP A 144 6.73 -5.53 -13.77
C ASP A 144 7.82 -6.38 -13.09
N SER A 145 8.35 -5.87 -11.98
CA SER A 145 9.23 -6.61 -11.09
C SER A 145 8.75 -6.49 -9.65
N VAL A 146 9.24 -7.34 -8.76
CA VAL A 146 8.82 -7.33 -7.35
C VAL A 146 10.04 -7.30 -6.45
N LYS A 147 10.02 -6.40 -5.48
CA LYS A 147 11.04 -6.24 -4.45
C LYS A 147 10.44 -6.58 -3.09
N ILE A 148 10.82 -7.72 -2.52
CA ILE A 148 10.36 -8.19 -1.21
C ILE A 148 11.48 -7.96 -0.19
N SER A 149 11.27 -7.02 0.71
CA SER A 149 12.27 -6.52 1.64
C SER A 149 11.96 -6.91 3.08
N GLY A 150 13.01 -7.29 3.82
CA GLY A 150 12.96 -7.43 5.28
C GLY A 150 13.13 -6.13 6.05
N ALA A 151 13.22 -4.98 5.36
CA ALA A 151 13.36 -3.69 6.00
C ALA A 151 12.07 -3.25 6.70
N GLN A 152 12.19 -2.23 7.55
CA GLN A 152 11.03 -1.56 8.10
C GLN A 152 10.18 -0.95 6.97
N ASN A 153 8.87 -1.18 7.00
CA ASN A 153 7.95 -0.56 6.06
C ASN A 153 7.95 0.97 6.23
N PRO A 154 8.07 1.76 5.14
CA PRO A 154 8.14 3.21 5.21
C PRO A 154 6.83 3.87 5.65
N PHE A 155 5.70 3.16 5.58
CA PHE A 155 4.38 3.71 5.86
C PHE A 155 3.77 3.23 7.18
N LYS A 156 2.89 4.07 7.73
CA LYS A 156 2.03 3.79 8.89
C LYS A 156 0.59 4.19 8.53
N PRO A 157 -0.37 3.25 8.41
CA PRO A 157 -0.23 1.80 8.60
C PRO A 157 0.70 1.15 7.57
N LYS A 158 1.23 -0.04 7.90
CA LYS A 158 2.19 -0.77 7.03
C LYS A 158 1.45 -1.38 5.83
N PHE A 159 1.96 -1.18 4.62
CA PHE A 159 1.40 -1.82 3.40
C PHE A 159 2.45 -1.97 2.28
N SER A 160 2.21 -2.92 1.39
CA SER A 160 2.94 -3.02 0.11
C SER A 160 2.42 -1.99 -0.88
N PHE A 161 3.26 -1.47 -1.76
CA PHE A 161 2.87 -0.40 -2.68
C PHE A 161 3.59 -0.48 -4.03
N ARG A 162 3.04 0.21 -5.03
CA ARG A 162 3.67 0.45 -6.33
C ARG A 162 4.17 1.91 -6.36
N PRO A 163 5.48 2.16 -6.53
CA PRO A 163 5.98 3.52 -6.71
C PRO A 163 5.36 4.19 -7.95
N ASN A 164 5.32 5.51 -7.93
CA ASN A 164 4.86 6.33 -9.04
C ASN A 164 5.78 7.54 -9.23
N ALA A 165 5.62 8.25 -10.33
CA ALA A 165 6.42 9.40 -10.72
C ALA A 165 6.46 10.51 -9.65
N CYS A 166 5.47 10.60 -8.76
CA CYS A 166 5.42 11.62 -7.71
C CYS A 166 6.19 11.25 -6.43
N PHE A 167 6.74 10.04 -6.32
CA PHE A 167 7.44 9.58 -5.10
C PHE A 167 8.65 10.44 -4.72
N GLY A 168 9.22 11.20 -5.66
CA GLY A 168 10.24 12.19 -5.36
C GLY A 168 9.83 13.16 -4.25
N TYR A 169 8.56 13.59 -4.22
CA TYR A 169 8.04 14.46 -3.14
C TYR A 169 7.92 13.74 -1.79
N LEU A 170 7.59 12.45 -1.78
CA LEU A 170 7.52 11.66 -0.53
C LEU A 170 8.90 11.36 0.04
N LYS A 171 9.91 11.23 -0.83
CA LYS A 171 11.29 10.91 -0.43
C LYS A 171 11.94 12.00 0.42
N GLU A 172 11.44 13.24 0.38
CA GLU A 172 11.89 14.30 1.28
C GLU A 172 11.57 13.91 2.74
N THR A 173 10.33 13.52 3.00
CA THR A 173 9.80 13.34 4.36
C THR A 173 9.83 11.88 4.82
N THR A 174 10.06 10.93 3.91
CA THR A 174 9.98 9.49 4.15
C THR A 174 11.24 8.78 3.65
N GLU A 175 11.88 8.02 4.54
CA GLU A 175 13.00 7.15 4.17
C GLU A 175 12.49 5.85 3.54
N PHE A 176 12.98 5.53 2.34
CA PHE A 176 12.63 4.31 1.62
C PHE A 176 13.81 3.33 1.61
N PRO A 177 13.72 2.18 2.31
CA PRO A 177 14.81 1.20 2.35
C PRO A 177 15.08 0.51 1.01
N VAL A 178 14.04 0.43 0.18
CA VAL A 178 14.13 0.01 -1.21
C VAL A 178 14.05 1.25 -2.08
N SER A 179 14.98 1.40 -3.02
CA SER A 179 15.05 2.60 -3.86
C SER A 179 13.73 2.84 -4.60
N VAL A 180 13.20 4.06 -4.47
CA VAL A 180 12.05 4.62 -5.21
C VAL A 180 12.51 5.75 -6.12
N PRO A 181 11.70 6.20 -7.09
CA PRO A 181 11.99 7.38 -7.89
C PRO A 181 12.39 8.57 -7.01
N SER A 182 13.48 9.21 -7.41
CA SER A 182 13.94 10.47 -6.81
C SER A 182 13.62 11.68 -7.66
N SER A 183 13.23 11.45 -8.92
CA SER A 183 12.70 12.45 -9.82
C SER A 183 11.19 12.61 -9.61
N CYS A 184 10.68 13.72 -10.10
CA CYS A 184 9.27 14.07 -10.19
C CYS A 184 9.03 14.76 -11.54
N PRO A 185 7.77 14.78 -12.03
CA PRO A 185 7.38 15.59 -13.16
C PRO A 185 7.86 17.04 -13.01
N SER A 186 8.26 17.65 -14.13
CA SER A 186 8.89 18.97 -14.15
C SER A 186 7.83 20.07 -14.13
N ASP A 187 7.15 20.22 -12.99
CA ASP A 187 6.04 21.17 -12.82
C ASP A 187 6.48 22.56 -12.35
N ILE A 188 7.77 22.73 -12.05
CA ILE A 188 8.33 24.01 -11.67
C ILE A 188 8.20 24.99 -12.85
N PRO A 189 7.57 26.16 -12.66
CA PRO A 189 7.40 27.15 -13.71
C PRO A 189 8.74 27.62 -14.27
N LYS A 190 8.76 27.86 -15.58
CA LYS A 190 9.86 28.60 -16.22
C LYS A 190 9.58 30.10 -16.16
N ILE A 191 10.58 30.91 -16.51
CA ILE A 191 10.49 32.38 -16.51
C ILE A 191 9.26 32.88 -17.28
N GLU A 192 8.88 32.22 -18.37
CA GLU A 192 7.70 32.59 -19.17
C GLU A 192 6.41 32.50 -18.34
N GLY A 193 6.30 31.47 -17.49
CA GLY A 193 5.14 31.23 -16.64
C GLY A 193 5.00 32.21 -15.47
N VAL A 194 6.07 32.89 -15.09
CA VAL A 194 6.09 33.86 -13.97
C VAL A 194 6.35 35.30 -14.42
N SER A 195 6.53 35.54 -15.72
CA SER A 195 6.88 36.85 -16.30
C SER A 195 5.90 37.99 -15.97
N HIS A 196 4.67 37.67 -15.58
CA HIS A 196 3.63 38.62 -15.16
C HIS A 196 3.74 39.05 -13.70
N LEU A 197 4.59 38.42 -12.89
CA LEU A 197 4.79 38.71 -11.47
C LEU A 197 5.88 39.76 -11.25
N SER A 198 5.99 40.30 -10.04
CA SER A 198 7.09 41.22 -9.68
C SER A 198 8.46 40.51 -9.73
N PRO A 199 9.56 41.20 -10.08
CA PRO A 199 10.89 40.56 -10.21
C PRO A 199 11.31 39.77 -8.97
N ALA A 200 11.10 40.32 -7.77
CA ALA A 200 11.44 39.64 -6.52
C ALA A 200 10.62 38.36 -6.29
N CYS A 201 9.37 38.33 -6.78
CA CYS A 201 8.54 37.12 -6.75
C CYS A 201 9.02 36.06 -7.75
N GLN A 202 9.42 36.50 -8.96
CA GLN A 202 9.98 35.61 -9.98
C GLN A 202 11.24 34.90 -9.44
N ASP A 203 12.16 35.67 -8.86
CA ASP A 203 13.38 35.13 -8.26
C ASP A 203 13.07 34.11 -7.16
N PHE A 204 12.09 34.40 -6.30
CA PHE A 204 11.65 33.49 -5.24
C PHE A 204 11.08 32.16 -5.77
N ILE A 205 10.21 32.22 -6.78
CA ILE A 205 9.56 31.01 -7.34
C ILE A 205 10.56 30.16 -8.13
N LEU A 206 11.44 30.79 -8.90
CA LEU A 206 12.41 30.10 -9.76
C LEU A 206 13.54 29.44 -8.97
N ASP A 207 13.69 29.78 -7.69
CA ASP A 207 14.65 29.18 -6.75
C ASP A 207 14.12 27.88 -6.11
N PHE A 208 12.89 27.46 -6.41
CA PHE A 208 12.36 26.23 -5.83
C PHE A 208 13.12 24.99 -6.30
N ASP A 209 13.47 24.16 -5.33
CA ASP A 209 14.10 22.87 -5.57
C ASP A 209 13.12 21.89 -6.22
N ARG A 210 13.64 21.04 -7.11
CA ARG A 210 12.88 19.93 -7.67
C ARG A 210 12.49 18.93 -6.60
N CYS A 211 11.25 18.45 -6.69
CA CYS A 211 10.71 17.38 -5.85
C CYS A 211 10.74 17.69 -4.36
N LYS A 212 10.65 18.97 -4.01
CA LYS A 212 10.48 19.45 -2.65
C LYS A 212 9.27 20.35 -2.57
N GLU A 213 8.58 20.29 -1.44
CA GLU A 213 7.51 21.25 -1.19
C GLU A 213 8.10 22.66 -1.05
N PRO A 214 7.46 23.68 -1.66
CA PRO A 214 7.93 25.05 -1.53
C PRO A 214 8.01 25.51 -0.06
N PRO A 215 9.02 26.32 0.28
CA PRO A 215 9.15 26.89 1.61
C PRO A 215 7.96 27.82 1.92
N PRO A 216 7.63 28.06 3.19
CA PRO A 216 6.56 28.99 3.57
C PRO A 216 6.72 30.36 2.91
N TYR A 217 5.61 30.98 2.51
CA TYR A 217 5.62 32.30 1.89
C TYR A 217 6.27 33.33 2.84
N PRO A 218 7.26 34.12 2.37
CA PRO A 218 8.05 34.97 3.25
C PRO A 218 7.23 36.14 3.79
N ALA A 219 7.17 36.26 5.12
CA ALA A 219 6.41 37.31 5.81
C ALA A 219 7.08 38.70 5.80
N THR A 220 8.40 38.75 5.54
CA THR A 220 9.22 39.98 5.68
C THR A 220 9.95 40.37 4.38
N SER A 221 9.59 39.79 3.23
CA SER A 221 10.19 40.13 1.93
C SER A 221 9.61 41.42 1.34
N SER A 222 10.30 41.98 0.34
CA SER A 222 9.83 43.13 -0.44
C SER A 222 8.50 42.87 -1.19
N PHE A 223 8.15 41.61 -1.40
CA PHE A 223 6.93 41.15 -2.06
C PHE A 223 5.93 40.50 -1.09
N ALA A 224 6.13 40.61 0.22
CA ALA A 224 5.24 39.99 1.23
C ALA A 224 3.77 40.42 1.08
N ASN A 225 3.53 41.65 0.63
CA ASN A 225 2.19 42.20 0.39
C ASN A 225 1.75 42.15 -1.10
N ASP A 226 2.54 41.52 -1.97
CA ASP A 226 2.19 41.32 -3.38
C ASP A 226 1.11 40.22 -3.47
N LEU A 227 -0.15 40.65 -3.62
CA LEU A 227 -1.29 39.74 -3.67
C LEU A 227 -1.25 38.81 -4.90
N GLN A 228 -0.71 39.28 -6.03
CA GLN A 228 -0.58 38.43 -7.23
C GLN A 228 0.46 37.34 -7.00
N CYS A 229 1.61 37.70 -6.45
CA CYS A 229 2.64 36.73 -6.07
C CYS A 229 2.10 35.70 -5.07
N LYS A 230 1.44 36.16 -4.01
CA LYS A 230 0.87 35.27 -2.99
C LYS A 230 -0.14 34.30 -3.58
N ASN A 231 -1.07 34.78 -4.40
CA ASN A 231 -2.08 33.92 -5.04
C ASN A 231 -1.44 32.91 -6.00
N PHE A 232 -0.42 33.31 -6.76
CA PHE A 232 0.32 32.40 -7.62
C PHE A 232 1.05 31.33 -6.80
N TYR A 233 1.75 31.75 -5.75
CA TYR A 233 2.45 30.87 -4.83
C TYR A 233 1.53 29.84 -4.18
N GLU A 234 0.35 30.21 -3.66
CA GLU A 234 -0.53 29.25 -2.99
C GLU A 234 -1.01 28.15 -3.95
N ASN A 235 -1.29 28.50 -5.21
CA ASN A 235 -1.61 27.51 -6.25
C ASN A 235 -0.42 26.61 -6.57
N LEU A 236 0.76 27.22 -6.74
CA LEU A 236 1.98 26.50 -7.07
C LEU A 236 2.41 25.57 -5.94
N LYS A 237 2.26 25.99 -4.68
CA LYS A 237 2.57 25.18 -3.49
C LYS A 237 1.79 23.87 -3.49
N PHE A 238 0.50 23.92 -3.82
CA PHE A 238 -0.29 22.70 -3.94
C PHE A 238 0.18 21.84 -5.12
N GLN A 239 0.47 22.43 -6.28
CA GLN A 239 0.97 21.71 -7.46
C GLN A 239 2.30 20.99 -7.16
N LEU A 240 3.23 21.66 -6.49
CA LEU A 240 4.54 21.16 -6.07
C LEU A 240 4.46 20.37 -4.75
N SER A 241 3.43 19.52 -4.62
CA SER A 241 3.28 18.57 -3.53
C SER A 241 2.98 17.19 -4.12
N TYR A 242 3.13 16.13 -3.32
CA TYR A 242 2.73 14.79 -3.77
C TYR A 242 1.24 14.76 -4.19
N ALA A 243 0.36 15.42 -3.44
CA ALA A 243 -1.07 15.49 -3.76
C ALA A 243 -1.34 16.18 -5.11
N GLY A 244 -0.69 17.32 -5.35
CA GLY A 244 -0.84 18.07 -6.60
C GLY A 244 -0.27 17.33 -7.81
N CYS A 245 0.89 16.72 -7.65
CA CYS A 245 1.52 15.89 -8.66
C CYS A 245 0.61 14.71 -9.04
N VAL A 246 0.12 13.94 -8.06
CA VAL A 246 -0.80 12.81 -8.32
C VAL A 246 -2.08 13.31 -9.00
N LYS A 247 -2.64 14.43 -8.56
CA LYS A 247 -3.86 14.98 -9.17
C LYS A 247 -3.66 15.29 -10.67
N THR A 248 -2.46 15.71 -11.05
CA THR A 248 -2.13 16.16 -12.40
C THR A 248 -1.69 15.00 -13.30
N HIS A 249 -0.84 14.10 -12.80
CA HIS A 249 -0.13 13.10 -13.61
C HIS A 249 -0.67 11.68 -13.54
N LYS A 250 -1.62 11.36 -12.64
CA LYS A 250 -2.09 9.96 -12.43
C LYS A 250 -2.68 9.25 -13.66
N THR A 251 -2.98 9.98 -14.73
CA THR A 251 -3.55 9.45 -15.98
C THR A 251 -2.51 9.29 -17.07
N GLU A 252 -1.25 9.62 -16.82
CA GLU A 252 -0.14 9.43 -17.76
C GLU A 252 0.25 7.94 -17.81
N ASP A 253 0.64 7.47 -19.00
CA ASP A 253 0.93 6.05 -19.23
C ASP A 253 2.13 5.55 -18.40
N ASP A 254 3.10 6.43 -18.12
CA ASP A 254 4.31 6.16 -17.35
C ASP A 254 4.21 6.66 -15.89
N PHE A 255 3.00 6.91 -15.40
CA PHE A 255 2.81 7.39 -14.05
C PHE A 255 3.27 6.39 -12.98
N PHE A 256 3.00 5.10 -13.17
CA PHE A 256 3.44 4.05 -12.23
C PHE A 256 4.76 3.46 -12.69
N ASP A 257 5.66 3.18 -11.73
CA ASP A 257 6.84 2.38 -12.03
C ASP A 257 6.44 0.93 -12.30
N ASN A 258 7.27 0.21 -13.05
CA ASN A 258 7.11 -1.22 -13.30
C ASN A 258 7.70 -2.07 -12.16
N GLU A 259 7.41 -1.70 -10.91
CA GLU A 259 7.84 -2.46 -9.76
C GLU A 259 6.88 -2.39 -8.57
N TRP A 260 6.75 -3.50 -7.84
CA TRP A 260 6.04 -3.56 -6.57
C TRP A 260 7.02 -3.69 -5.40
N HIS A 261 6.81 -2.89 -4.36
CA HIS A 261 7.56 -2.94 -3.11
C HIS A 261 6.73 -3.62 -2.04
N ILE A 262 7.21 -4.75 -1.55
CA ILE A 262 6.57 -5.58 -0.54
C ILE A 262 7.49 -5.65 0.66
N TYR A 263 6.94 -5.45 1.85
CA TYR A 263 7.71 -5.49 3.09
C TYR A 263 7.21 -6.63 3.97
N VAL A 264 8.13 -7.47 4.41
CA VAL A 264 7.85 -8.54 5.36
C VAL A 264 7.72 -7.87 6.73
N ASN A 265 6.48 -7.73 7.20
CA ASN A 265 6.15 -7.00 8.41
C ASN A 265 6.29 -7.85 9.70
N GLU A 266 7.04 -8.93 9.63
CA GLU A 266 7.23 -9.92 10.70
C GLU A 266 8.47 -9.57 11.55
N GLU A 267 8.44 -9.96 12.82
CA GLU A 267 9.56 -9.72 13.74
C GLU A 267 10.77 -10.62 13.41
N GLU A 268 10.48 -11.82 12.90
CA GLU A 268 11.49 -12.79 12.50
C GLU A 268 11.86 -12.63 11.01
N ARG A 269 13.13 -12.87 10.73
CA ARG A 269 13.70 -12.74 9.39
C ARG A 269 13.24 -13.88 8.49
N LEU A 270 12.69 -13.58 7.31
CA LEU A 270 12.20 -14.59 6.37
C LEU A 270 13.28 -15.56 5.90
N ILE A 271 14.52 -15.11 5.73
CA ILE A 271 15.60 -15.92 5.12
C ILE A 271 16.82 -15.97 6.02
N ARG A 272 17.62 -17.02 5.94
CA ARG A 272 18.91 -17.10 6.65
C ARG A 272 19.96 -16.23 5.97
N SER A 273 20.95 -15.77 6.73
CA SER A 273 22.10 -15.04 6.15
C SER A 273 23.02 -15.95 5.32
N THR A 274 23.00 -17.27 5.58
CA THR A 274 23.82 -18.28 4.89
C THR A 274 23.02 -19.57 4.63
N HIS A 275 23.28 -20.24 3.51
CA HIS A 275 22.81 -21.61 3.24
C HIS A 275 21.30 -21.79 3.39
N ASP A 276 20.53 -21.16 2.51
CA ASP A 276 19.08 -21.26 2.52
C ASP A 276 18.53 -21.78 1.19
N ARG A 277 17.29 -22.25 1.25
CA ARG A 277 16.48 -22.67 0.11
C ARG A 277 15.17 -21.92 0.19
N ILE A 278 14.89 -21.07 -0.78
CA ILE A 278 13.67 -20.28 -0.86
C ILE A 278 12.81 -20.87 -1.99
N LEU A 279 11.57 -21.21 -1.67
CA LEU A 279 10.59 -21.70 -2.61
C LEU A 279 9.56 -20.62 -2.87
N LEU A 280 9.35 -20.27 -4.14
CA LEU A 280 8.20 -19.49 -4.57
C LEU A 280 7.06 -20.45 -4.90
N LYS A 281 5.92 -20.31 -4.22
CA LYS A 281 4.75 -21.16 -4.42
C LYS A 281 3.53 -20.33 -4.78
N ASP A 282 2.69 -20.88 -5.64
CA ASP A 282 1.38 -20.32 -5.96
C ASP A 282 0.36 -20.53 -4.82
N PRO A 283 -0.89 -20.04 -4.94
CA PRO A 283 -1.91 -20.20 -3.92
C PRO A 283 -2.35 -21.66 -3.66
N ASP A 284 -2.15 -22.55 -4.63
CA ASP A 284 -2.47 -23.99 -4.53
C ASP A 284 -1.30 -24.80 -3.92
N GLY A 285 -0.18 -24.13 -3.62
CA GLY A 285 1.01 -24.73 -3.02
C GLY A 285 1.96 -25.37 -4.02
N VAL A 286 1.74 -25.15 -5.31
CA VAL A 286 2.63 -25.63 -6.38
C VAL A 286 3.91 -24.79 -6.36
N ILE A 287 5.06 -25.45 -6.44
CA ILE A 287 6.36 -24.78 -6.51
C ILE A 287 6.53 -24.24 -7.93
N ILE A 288 6.67 -22.92 -8.04
CA ILE A 288 6.87 -22.20 -9.29
C ILE A 288 8.36 -22.00 -9.54
N ASP A 289 9.11 -21.64 -8.50
CA ASP A 289 10.56 -21.46 -8.59
C ASP A 289 11.28 -21.78 -7.27
N GLU A 290 12.57 -22.04 -7.36
CA GLU A 290 13.47 -22.32 -6.24
C GLU A 290 14.79 -21.56 -6.36
N TYR A 291 15.18 -20.91 -5.27
CA TYR A 291 16.48 -20.25 -5.16
C TYR A 291 17.29 -20.80 -3.98
N VAL A 292 18.52 -21.25 -4.27
CA VAL A 292 19.46 -21.81 -3.27
C VAL A 292 20.77 -21.04 -3.27
N TYR A 293 21.28 -20.72 -2.08
CA TYR A 293 22.57 -20.04 -1.88
C TYR A 293 23.27 -20.47 -0.59
#